data_AF-A0A7V3P9F6-F1
#
_entry.id   AF-A0A7V3P9F6-F1
#
_cell.length_a   1.000
_cell.length_b   1.000
_cell.length_c   1.000
_cell.angle_alpha   90.00
_cell.angle_beta   90.00
_cell.angle_gamma   90.00
#
_symmetry.space_group_name_H-M   'P 1'
#
loop_
_entity.id
_entity.type
_entity.pdbx_description
1 polymer ?
#
loop_
_entity_poly.entity_id
_entity_poly.type
_entity_poly.pdbx_seq_one_letter_code
_entity_poly.pdbx_strand_id
1 'polypeptide(L)'
;MSTTEHQAQAAEGSGFSPRILVFSTNNISDPGIDLAGSTHLHYSPRAVVISLPCSSGIKPAWVLYAVERGFDGVFVAADGEECAYLPDCSERTAQIVAQAQGLLRARGYQPKRVKMAAICSVCAEPFVGHLREFAEMLRELGPSAGEALGEGAGGGAAMEATAPDRAQGDAPGEA
;
A
#
# COMPACT_ATOMS: atom_id res chain seq x y z
N MET A 1 31.19 8.04 28.88
CA MET A 1 30.16 8.93 28.32
C MET A 1 29.09 8.02 27.72
N SER A 2 27.88 8.09 28.26
CA SER A 2 26.82 7.08 28.16
C SER A 2 26.49 6.62 26.75
N THR A 3 26.36 5.30 26.66
CA THR A 3 25.61 4.54 25.66
C THR A 3 24.20 5.10 25.48
N THR A 4 23.79 5.34 24.24
CA THR A 4 22.36 5.41 23.90
C THR A 4 22.09 4.29 22.90
N GLU A 5 21.71 3.15 23.45
CA GLU A 5 21.17 2.02 22.69
C GLU A 5 19.81 2.44 22.14
N HIS A 6 19.71 2.59 20.81
CA HIS A 6 18.43 2.79 20.14
C HIS A 6 17.72 1.43 20.07
N GLN A 7 17.08 1.04 21.17
CA GLN A 7 16.28 -0.18 21.24
C GLN A 7 15.03 -0.02 20.36
N ALA A 8 15.10 -0.54 19.14
CA ALA A 8 13.92 -0.81 18.32
C ALA A 8 13.13 -1.95 18.98
N GLN A 9 12.20 -1.57 19.86
CA GLN A 9 11.25 -2.50 20.46
C GLN A 9 10.22 -2.92 19.40
N ALA A 10 10.50 -4.00 18.67
CA ALA A 10 9.47 -4.77 17.99
C ALA A 10 8.69 -5.53 19.06
N ALA A 11 7.58 -4.96 19.51
CA ALA A 11 6.63 -5.65 20.37
C ALA A 11 5.93 -6.76 19.55
N GLU A 12 6.53 -7.95 19.52
CA GLU A 12 5.86 -9.18 19.11
C GLU A 12 5.03 -9.70 20.29
N GLY A 13 3.88 -9.07 20.52
CA GLY A 13 2.78 -9.72 21.21
C GLY A 13 2.11 -10.72 20.25
N SER A 14 1.57 -11.80 20.79
CA SER A 14 0.69 -12.77 20.11
C SER A 14 -0.66 -12.16 19.65
N GLY A 15 -0.62 -10.94 19.13
CA GLY A 15 -1.73 -10.11 18.73
C GLY A 15 -1.79 -9.89 17.23
N PHE A 16 -2.95 -9.44 16.77
CA PHE A 16 -3.22 -9.11 15.38
C PHE A 16 -2.18 -8.12 14.82
N SER A 17 -1.61 -8.48 13.67
CA SER A 17 -0.58 -7.71 12.98
C SER A 17 -1.09 -7.40 11.56
N PRO A 18 -1.48 -6.15 11.30
CA PRO A 18 -2.22 -5.80 10.09
C PRO A 18 -1.34 -5.91 8.84
N ARG A 19 -1.93 -6.44 7.77
CA ARG A 19 -1.32 -6.47 6.43
C ARG A 19 -1.65 -5.18 5.70
N ILE A 20 -0.62 -4.43 5.30
CA ILE A 20 -0.77 -3.11 4.70
C ILE A 20 -0.26 -3.15 3.27
N LEU A 21 -1.10 -2.76 2.30
CA LEU A 21 -0.66 -2.51 0.93
C LEU A 21 -0.25 -1.05 0.81
N VAL A 22 0.94 -0.77 0.29
CA VAL A 22 1.46 0.57 0.04
C VAL A 22 1.51 0.78 -1.46
N PHE A 23 0.83 1.80 -1.96
CA PHE A 23 1.03 2.32 -3.31
C PHE A 23 2.05 3.45 -3.24
N SER A 24 3.20 3.28 -3.89
CA SER A 24 4.25 4.28 -4.01
C SER A 24 4.42 4.72 -5.46
N THR A 25 5.13 5.83 -5.63
CA THR A 25 5.48 6.45 -6.90
C THR A 25 6.96 6.27 -7.16
N ASN A 26 7.31 5.79 -8.35
CA ASN A 26 8.69 5.48 -8.74
C ASN A 26 9.68 6.62 -8.55
N ASN A 27 9.26 7.88 -8.79
CA ASN A 27 10.18 9.01 -8.86
C ASN A 27 10.41 9.71 -7.52
N ILE A 28 9.43 9.69 -6.61
CA ILE A 28 9.46 10.53 -5.40
C ILE A 28 9.29 9.69 -4.15
N SER A 29 8.19 8.96 -3.99
CA SER A 29 7.96 8.24 -2.72
C SER A 29 8.73 6.93 -2.61
N ASP A 30 8.96 6.17 -3.69
CA ASP A 30 9.79 4.96 -3.67
C ASP A 30 11.20 5.24 -3.13
N PRO A 31 11.93 6.26 -3.62
CA PRO A 31 13.23 6.63 -3.05
C PRO A 31 13.20 6.92 -1.55
N GLY A 32 12.12 7.51 -1.04
CA GLY A 32 11.94 7.74 0.40
C GLY A 32 11.73 6.45 1.19
N ILE A 33 11.04 5.46 0.60
CA ILE A 33 10.84 4.13 1.17
C ILE A 33 12.16 3.33 1.15
N ASP A 34 12.91 3.39 0.06
CA ASP A 34 14.24 2.80 -0.05
C ASP A 34 15.22 3.43 0.96
N LEU A 35 15.12 4.75 1.16
CA LEU A 35 15.88 5.44 2.19
C LEU A 35 15.55 4.90 3.58
N ALA A 36 14.28 4.63 3.90
CA ALA A 36 13.90 4.00 5.18
C ALA A 36 14.53 2.61 5.36
N GLY A 37 14.60 1.81 4.28
CA GLY A 37 15.29 0.52 4.28
C GLY A 37 16.80 0.64 4.50
N SER A 38 17.46 1.51 3.75
CA SER A 38 18.93 1.73 3.84
C SER A 38 19.38 2.38 5.15
N THR A 39 18.51 3.13 5.81
CA THR A 39 18.74 3.73 7.14
C THR A 39 18.31 2.83 8.28
N HIS A 40 17.90 1.59 7.98
CA HIS A 40 17.47 0.59 8.97
C HIS A 40 16.30 1.04 9.86
N LEU A 41 15.39 1.86 9.33
CA LEU A 41 14.19 2.28 10.06
C LEU A 41 13.16 1.15 10.06
N HIS A 42 12.78 0.71 11.26
CA HIS A 42 11.86 -0.41 11.43
C HIS A 42 10.39 0.01 11.30
N TYR A 43 9.63 -0.67 10.44
CA TYR A 43 8.17 -0.60 10.36
C TYR A 43 7.58 -2.01 10.21
N SER A 44 6.25 -2.13 10.11
CA SER A 44 5.59 -3.45 10.06
C SER A 44 6.14 -4.32 8.93
N PRO A 45 6.59 -5.56 9.19
CA PRO A 45 7.10 -6.47 8.16
C PRO A 45 6.00 -7.00 7.22
N ARG A 46 4.73 -6.72 7.54
CA ARG A 46 3.57 -7.08 6.71
C ARG A 46 3.15 -5.96 5.75
N ALA A 47 3.95 -4.91 5.62
CA ALA A 47 3.79 -3.91 4.57
C ALA A 47 4.30 -4.46 3.22
N VAL A 48 3.47 -4.35 2.18
CA VAL A 48 3.81 -4.75 0.81
C VAL A 48 3.73 -3.51 -0.06
N VAL A 49 4.81 -3.18 -0.76
CA VAL A 49 4.88 -1.98 -1.61
C VAL A 49 4.66 -2.36 -3.07
N ILE A 50 3.81 -1.60 -3.75
CA ILE A 50 3.64 -1.63 -5.21
C ILE A 50 3.97 -0.24 -5.72
N SER A 51 4.98 -0.15 -6.57
CA SER A 51 5.42 1.09 -7.22
C SER A 51 4.68 1.30 -8.55
N LEU A 52 4.29 2.55 -8.81
CA LEU A 52 3.61 2.99 -10.02
C LEU A 52 4.18 4.34 -10.47
N PRO A 53 3.98 4.78 -11.73
CA PRO A 53 4.53 6.07 -12.17
C PRO A 53 3.94 7.28 -11.43
N CYS A 54 2.66 7.25 -11.08
CA CYS A 54 1.97 8.40 -10.51
C CYS A 54 0.77 7.97 -9.66
N SER A 55 0.61 8.55 -8.46
CA SER A 55 -0.49 8.21 -7.53
C SER A 55 -1.88 8.53 -8.10
N SER A 56 -1.99 9.50 -9.02
CA SER A 56 -3.25 9.79 -9.73
C SER A 56 -3.69 8.67 -10.69
N GLY A 57 -2.81 7.70 -10.98
CA GLY A 57 -3.14 6.50 -11.75
C GLY A 57 -3.83 5.39 -10.94
N ILE A 58 -3.92 5.54 -9.61
CA ILE A 58 -4.59 4.58 -8.74
C ILE A 58 -6.09 4.57 -9.05
N LYS A 59 -6.66 3.38 -9.22
CA LYS A 59 -8.11 3.23 -9.35
C LYS A 59 -8.74 2.97 -7.98
N PRO A 60 -9.84 3.65 -7.60
CA PRO A 60 -10.54 3.37 -6.34
C PRO A 60 -10.92 1.90 -6.15
N ALA A 61 -11.26 1.21 -7.25
CA ALA A 61 -11.58 -0.22 -7.24
C ALA A 61 -10.40 -1.11 -6.80
N TRP A 62 -9.14 -0.69 -7.02
CA TRP A 62 -7.97 -1.44 -6.57
C TRP A 62 -7.84 -1.42 -5.05
N VAL A 63 -8.19 -0.29 -4.42
CA VAL A 63 -8.20 -0.16 -2.96
C VAL A 63 -9.24 -1.11 -2.36
N LEU A 64 -10.48 -1.08 -2.88
CA LEU A 64 -11.54 -1.99 -2.44
C LEU A 64 -11.10 -3.45 -2.62
N TYR A 65 -10.60 -3.80 -3.81
CA TYR A 65 -10.16 -5.15 -4.12
C TYR A 65 -9.04 -5.63 -3.18
N ALA A 66 -8.08 -4.77 -2.84
CA ALA A 66 -7.03 -5.13 -1.89
C ALA A 66 -7.62 -5.49 -0.52
N VAL A 67 -8.55 -4.68 -0.01
CA VAL A 67 -9.22 -4.95 1.27
C VAL A 67 -10.04 -6.25 1.20
N GLU A 68 -10.78 -6.48 0.12
CA GLU A 68 -11.52 -7.74 -0.12
C GLU A 68 -10.62 -8.98 -0.19
N ARG A 69 -9.36 -8.81 -0.60
CA ARG A 69 -8.34 -9.88 -0.63
C ARG A 69 -7.58 -10.03 0.70
N GLY A 70 -8.05 -9.41 1.77
CA GLY A 70 -7.51 -9.58 3.12
C GLY A 70 -6.28 -8.72 3.42
N PHE A 71 -6.15 -7.57 2.76
CA PHE A 71 -5.34 -6.48 3.29
C PHE A 71 -6.16 -5.69 4.31
N ASP A 72 -5.59 -5.45 5.47
CA ASP A 72 -6.27 -4.74 6.56
C ASP A 72 -6.32 -3.24 6.32
N GLY A 73 -5.38 -2.72 5.53
CA GLY A 73 -5.45 -1.37 5.02
C GLY A 73 -4.59 -1.12 3.80
N VAL A 74 -4.86 0.00 3.14
CA VAL A 74 -4.16 0.50 1.96
C VAL A 74 -3.62 1.89 2.27
N PHE A 75 -2.33 2.08 2.06
CA PHE A 75 -1.64 3.35 2.23
C PHE A 75 -1.23 3.88 0.86
N VAL A 76 -1.58 5.13 0.56
CA VAL A 76 -1.17 5.82 -0.66
C VAL A 76 -0.06 6.81 -0.31
N ALA A 77 1.17 6.47 -0.67
CA ALA A 77 2.32 7.36 -0.60
C ALA A 77 2.32 8.23 -1.87
N ALA A 78 1.79 9.44 -1.76
CA ALA A 78 1.66 10.37 -2.87
C ALA A 78 2.86 11.34 -2.93
N ASP A 79 3.09 11.95 -4.09
CA ASP A 79 4.17 12.92 -4.31
C ASP A 79 3.89 14.28 -3.66
N GLY A 80 2.66 14.51 -3.20
CA GLY A 80 2.20 15.85 -2.81
C GLY A 80 2.14 16.78 -4.02
N GLU A 81 2.65 18.00 -3.86
CA GLU A 81 2.65 19.04 -4.91
C GLU A 81 3.80 18.89 -5.92
N GLU A 82 4.75 17.97 -5.67
CA GLU A 82 5.98 17.79 -6.46
C GLU A 82 5.89 16.60 -7.45
N CYS A 83 4.74 16.40 -8.09
CA CYS A 83 4.60 15.30 -9.03
C CYS A 83 5.32 15.57 -10.36
N ALA A 84 6.12 14.61 -10.82
CA ALA A 84 6.89 14.70 -12.07
C ALA A 84 6.02 14.71 -13.35
N TYR A 85 4.73 14.35 -13.24
CA TYR A 85 3.86 14.14 -14.39
C TYR A 85 2.71 15.14 -14.50
N LEU A 86 2.10 15.51 -13.37
CA LEU A 86 0.87 16.30 -13.34
C LEU A 86 0.91 17.34 -12.21
N PRO A 87 0.59 18.62 -12.48
CA PRO A 87 0.59 19.66 -11.44
C PRO A 87 -0.57 19.51 -10.45
N ASP A 88 -1.65 18.80 -10.82
CA ASP A 88 -2.84 18.57 -10.00
C ASP A 88 -2.92 17.13 -9.46
N CYS A 89 -1.77 16.44 -9.37
CA CYS A 89 -1.69 15.04 -8.95
C CYS A 89 -2.24 14.84 -7.54
N SER A 90 -1.92 15.75 -6.61
CA SER A 90 -2.35 15.66 -5.21
C SER A 90 -3.87 15.70 -5.09
N GLU A 91 -4.52 16.66 -5.75
CA GLU A 91 -5.98 16.82 -5.76
C GLU A 91 -6.67 15.62 -6.38
N ARG A 92 -6.17 15.12 -7.52
CA ARG A 92 -6.68 13.91 -8.17
C ARG A 92 -6.56 12.70 -7.25
N THR A 93 -5.42 12.52 -6.60
CA THR A 93 -5.18 11.41 -5.67
C THR A 93 -6.12 11.51 -4.47
N ALA A 94 -6.33 12.70 -3.92
CA ALA A 94 -7.28 12.93 -2.83
C ALA A 94 -8.72 12.56 -3.22
N GLN A 95 -9.15 12.92 -4.44
CA GLN A 95 -10.46 12.53 -4.98
C GLN A 95 -10.57 11.01 -5.15
N ILE A 96 -9.52 10.35 -5.64
CA ILE A 96 -9.44 8.88 -5.77
C ILE A 96 -9.60 8.21 -4.41
N VAL A 97 -8.90 8.71 -3.38
CA VAL A 97 -8.99 8.19 -2.02
C VAL A 97 -10.39 8.39 -1.44
N ALA A 98 -11.00 9.55 -1.64
CA ALA A 98 -12.38 9.81 -1.22
C ALA A 98 -13.39 8.87 -1.91
N GLN A 99 -13.21 8.61 -3.22
CA GLN A 99 -14.01 7.63 -3.94
C GLN A 99 -13.80 6.21 -3.39
N ALA A 100 -12.56 5.82 -3.10
CA ALA A 100 -12.25 4.52 -2.50
C ALA A 100 -12.89 4.35 -1.12
N GLN A 101 -12.87 5.38 -0.28
CA GLN A 101 -13.58 5.42 1.00
C GLN A 101 -15.09 5.22 0.82
N GLY A 102 -15.68 5.82 -0.21
CA GLY A 102 -17.08 5.60 -0.58
C GLY A 102 -17.37 4.14 -0.98
N LEU A 103 -16.50 3.54 -1.79
CA LEU A 103 -16.62 2.13 -2.19
C LEU A 103 -16.48 1.17 -1.01
N LEU A 104 -15.51 1.41 -0.11
CA LEU A 104 -15.35 0.63 1.11
C LEU A 104 -16.61 0.68 1.97
N ARG A 105 -17.16 1.89 2.19
CA ARG A 105 -18.41 2.08 2.95
C ARG A 105 -19.57 1.33 2.32
N ALA A 106 -19.72 1.39 1.00
CA ALA A 106 -20.79 0.70 0.28
C ALA A 106 -20.70 -0.83 0.39
N ARG A 107 -19.51 -1.37 0.70
CA ARG A 107 -19.24 -2.80 0.88
C ARG A 107 -19.13 -3.23 2.34
N GLY A 108 -19.46 -2.35 3.29
CA GLY A 108 -19.45 -2.66 4.72
C GLY A 108 -18.08 -2.55 5.41
N TYR A 109 -17.05 -2.08 4.72
CA TYR A 109 -15.73 -1.86 5.31
C TYR A 109 -15.59 -0.46 5.91
N GLN A 110 -14.76 -0.35 6.93
CA GLN A 110 -14.39 0.94 7.52
C GLN A 110 -13.61 1.81 6.52
N PRO A 111 -14.05 3.05 6.21
CA PRO A 111 -13.34 3.95 5.29
C PRO A 111 -11.92 4.31 5.74
N LYS A 112 -11.68 4.24 7.06
CA LYS A 112 -10.35 4.49 7.65
C LYS A 112 -9.30 3.46 7.22
N ARG A 113 -9.69 2.35 6.59
CA ARG A 113 -8.76 1.36 6.01
C ARG A 113 -7.99 1.86 4.79
N VAL A 114 -8.28 3.06 4.29
CA VAL A 114 -7.41 3.74 3.34
C VAL A 114 -6.88 5.06 3.93
N LYS A 115 -5.56 5.25 3.88
CA LYS A 115 -4.87 6.47 4.30
C LYS A 115 -3.99 6.96 3.15
N MET A 116 -3.86 8.28 3.03
CA MET A 116 -2.97 8.93 2.07
C MET A 116 -2.07 9.90 2.83
N ALA A 117 -0.81 9.98 2.41
CA ALA A 117 0.12 11.00 2.88
C ALA A 117 1.07 11.38 1.74
N ALA A 118 1.57 12.63 1.77
CA ALA A 118 2.63 13.07 0.88
C ALA A 118 3.99 12.56 1.42
N ILE A 119 4.72 11.80 0.61
CA ILE A 119 6.02 11.22 0.95
C ILE A 119 7.04 11.68 -0.10
N CYS A 120 7.96 12.55 0.31
CA CYS A 120 9.07 13.02 -0.52
C CYS A 120 10.22 12.00 -0.59
N SER A 121 11.18 12.22 -1.50
CA SER A 121 12.34 11.34 -1.72
C SER A 121 13.30 11.21 -0.54
N VAL A 122 13.21 12.13 0.44
CA VAL A 122 14.00 12.11 1.67
C VAL A 122 13.15 11.91 2.93
N CYS A 123 11.87 11.60 2.76
CA CYS A 123 10.88 11.51 3.85
C CYS A 123 10.83 10.11 4.51
N ALA A 124 11.99 9.51 4.78
CA ALA A 124 12.09 8.17 5.36
C ALA A 124 11.45 8.06 6.76
N GLU A 125 11.81 8.97 7.68
CA GLU A 125 11.23 9.02 9.03
C GLU A 125 9.72 9.33 9.01
N PRO A 126 9.23 10.35 8.27
CA PRO A 126 7.79 10.57 8.11
C PRO A 126 7.03 9.35 7.58
N PHE A 127 7.57 8.66 6.58
CA PHE A 127 6.96 7.44 6.03
C PHE A 127 6.79 6.36 7.10
N VAL A 128 7.85 6.08 7.86
CA VAL A 128 7.82 5.09 8.95
C VAL A 128 6.86 5.50 10.06
N GLY A 129 6.83 6.78 10.43
CA GLY A 129 5.86 7.33 11.38
C GLY A 129 4.42 7.09 10.92
N HIS A 130 4.10 7.47 9.69
CA HIS A 130 2.77 7.29 9.12
C HIS A 130 2.34 5.83 9.04
N LEU A 131 3.25 4.91 8.69
CA LEU A 131 2.97 3.47 8.66
C LEU A 131 2.73 2.89 10.05
N ARG A 132 3.48 3.34 11.07
CA ARG A 132 3.28 2.89 12.46
C ARG A 132 1.93 3.35 13.00
N GLU A 133 1.62 4.63 12.86
CA GLU A 133 0.31 5.20 13.22
C GLU A 133 -0.83 4.47 12.51
N PHE A 134 -0.64 4.19 11.21
CA PHE A 134 -1.64 3.50 10.42
C PHE A 134 -1.82 2.06 10.90
N ALA A 135 -0.74 1.35 11.19
CA ALA A 135 -0.80 0.01 11.76
C ALA A 135 -1.49 -0.03 13.13
N GLU A 136 -1.23 0.94 14.00
CA GLU A 136 -1.91 1.06 15.31
C GLU A 136 -3.41 1.27 15.13
N MET A 137 -3.81 2.21 14.28
CA MET A 137 -5.21 2.45 13.96
C MET A 137 -5.89 1.20 13.37
N LEU A 138 -5.21 0.47 12.48
CA LEU A 138 -5.72 -0.79 11.93
C LEU A 138 -5.84 -1.87 12.99
N ARG A 139 -4.93 -1.95 13.97
CA ARG A 139 -5.03 -2.89 15.09
C ARG A 139 -6.29 -2.65 15.92
N GLU A 140 -6.64 -1.39 16.14
CA GLU A 140 -7.88 -1.01 16.85
C GLU A 140 -9.13 -1.39 16.05
N LEU A 141 -9.09 -1.29 14.72
CA LEU A 141 -10.20 -1.73 13.85
C LEU A 141 -10.31 -3.26 13.74
N GLY A 142 -9.20 -3.98 13.90
CA GLY A 142 -9.14 -5.42 13.73
C GLY A 142 -9.09 -5.88 12.25
N PRO A 143 -9.14 -7.20 12.03
CA PRO A 143 -8.97 -7.80 10.70
C PRO A 143 -10.09 -7.41 9.72
N SER A 144 -9.71 -7.11 8.48
CA SER A 144 -10.64 -6.81 7.37
C SER A 144 -11.52 -8.00 6.99
N ALA A 145 -11.01 -9.23 7.09
CA ALA A 145 -11.73 -10.45 6.71
C ALA A 145 -13.01 -10.69 7.52
N GLY A 146 -13.07 -10.18 8.76
CA GLY A 146 -14.26 -10.29 9.62
C GLY A 146 -15.35 -9.27 9.32
N GLU A 147 -15.02 -8.15 8.67
CA GLU A 147 -15.99 -7.07 8.38
C GLU A 147 -16.85 -7.35 7.15
N ALA A 148 -16.32 -8.11 6.19
CA ALA A 148 -17.01 -8.44 4.94
C ALA A 148 -18.10 -9.50 5.12
N LEU A 149 -17.97 -10.33 6.15
CA LEU A 149 -18.74 -11.56 6.36
C LEU A 149 -19.78 -11.37 7.47
N GLY A 150 -20.70 -10.44 7.26
CA GLY A 150 -22.08 -10.67 7.70
C GLY A 150 -22.72 -11.67 6.73
N GLU A 151 -22.77 -12.94 7.14
CA GLU A 151 -23.35 -14.11 6.47
C GLU A 151 -22.83 -14.51 5.06
N GLY A 152 -22.11 -15.65 5.00
CA GLY A 152 -22.16 -16.56 3.85
C GLY A 152 -20.85 -16.81 3.08
N ALA A 153 -20.25 -17.99 3.33
CA ALA A 153 -19.41 -18.81 2.44
C ALA A 153 -18.21 -18.13 1.73
N GLY A 154 -16.95 -18.53 1.96
CA GLY A 154 -16.46 -19.87 1.69
C GLY A 154 -16.01 -19.97 0.22
N GLY A 155 -14.70 -19.94 -0.03
CA GLY A 155 -14.14 -20.24 -1.35
C GLY A 155 -12.83 -19.53 -1.64
N GLY A 156 -11.71 -20.18 -1.32
CA GLY A 156 -10.42 -19.80 -1.88
C GLY A 156 -10.44 -19.99 -3.40
N ALA A 157 -9.98 -18.98 -4.12
CA ALA A 157 -9.57 -19.12 -5.50
C ALA A 157 -8.15 -18.59 -5.61
N ALA A 158 -7.20 -19.53 -5.57
CA ALA A 158 -5.87 -19.32 -6.12
C ALA A 158 -6.07 -18.97 -7.60
N MET A 159 -5.66 -17.77 -7.98
CA MET A 159 -5.59 -17.39 -9.39
C MET A 159 -4.18 -17.73 -9.84
N GLU A 160 -4.03 -18.92 -10.43
CA GLU A 160 -2.84 -19.31 -11.18
C GLU A 160 -2.58 -18.27 -12.27
N ALA A 161 -1.40 -17.64 -12.20
CA ALA A 161 -0.88 -16.82 -13.26
C ALA A 161 -0.37 -17.74 -14.37
N THR A 162 -1.21 -18.04 -15.36
CA THR A 162 -0.75 -18.55 -16.65
C THR A 162 0.04 -17.42 -17.33
N ALA A 163 1.35 -17.62 -17.46
CA ALA A 163 2.22 -16.81 -18.30
C ALA A 163 1.81 -16.95 -19.77
N PRO A 164 1.79 -15.86 -20.56
CA PRO A 164 1.63 -15.99 -22.00
C PRO A 164 2.89 -16.61 -22.61
N ASP A 165 2.65 -17.69 -23.34
CA ASP A 165 3.60 -18.42 -24.18
C ASP A 165 4.30 -17.47 -25.16
N ARG A 166 5.64 -17.53 -25.16
CA ARG A 166 6.46 -16.78 -26.12
C ARG A 166 6.33 -17.48 -27.47
N ALA A 167 5.42 -17.00 -28.30
CA ALA A 167 5.37 -17.36 -29.70
C ALA A 167 6.67 -16.89 -30.40
N GLN A 168 7.57 -17.85 -30.59
CA GLN A 168 8.63 -17.85 -31.59
C GLN A 168 8.00 -17.58 -32.97
N GLY A 169 8.52 -16.60 -33.71
CA GLY A 169 8.10 -16.29 -35.06
C GLY A 169 9.31 -16.10 -35.95
N ASP A 170 9.58 -17.14 -36.73
CA ASP A 170 10.68 -17.36 -37.67
C ASP A 170 10.94 -16.23 -38.68
N ALA A 171 12.23 -16.07 -38.98
CA ALA A 171 12.71 -15.46 -40.21
C ALA A 171 12.47 -16.41 -41.40
N PRO A 172 12.22 -15.89 -42.61
CA PRO A 172 12.58 -16.59 -43.83
C PRO A 172 13.77 -15.90 -44.50
N GLY A 173 14.81 -16.70 -44.76
CA GLY A 173 15.83 -16.40 -45.76
C GLY A 173 15.35 -16.74 -47.17
N GLU A 174 16.12 -16.18 -48.13
CA GLU A 174 16.24 -16.54 -49.55
C GLU A 174 15.11 -16.14 -50.51
N ALA A 175 15.36 -15.05 -51.25
CA ALA A 175 15.67 -15.08 -52.69
C ALA A 175 16.44 -13.81 -53.10
#